data_AF-A0A3D8QVA1-F1
#
_entry.id   AF-A0A3D8QVA1-F1
#
_cell.length_a   1.000
_cell.length_b   1.000
_cell.length_c   1.000
_cell.angle_alpha   90.00
_cell.angle_beta   90.00
_cell.angle_gamma   90.00
#
_symmetry.space_group_name_H-M   'P 1'
#
loop_
_entity.id
_entity.type
_entity.pdbx_description
1 polymer ?
#
loop_
_entity_poly.entity_id
_entity_poly.type
_entity_poly.pdbx_seq_one_letter_code
_entity_poly.pdbx_strand_id
1 'polypeptide(L)'
;MSTKSRASTGRFRKGTKLDSANSGRYHIQHRITEATKPGSKIEYYRATRQGSPQKFTTIVVFPDKKQFDRQISLEEPLPRFANVTAILDTVPEHNAVVYPTCSGNLWQLIEAQDMIDPSQNPTRRSRQDILRCALHGLVQLHDRLKPNNVTYRMRIGRMTPTVLRREGVSVDATQIGSVRLQEALDAVVVPPGGWHTPTRAISRGIWQSPEVWCGARYNQSSDIFSFGTVLIYAMTNKPMIWSWPPERDPPSGADRWYYTLRQHIGLFGNPESLQGLLAHIGEDNIWHRRLTELIDQEKSAPLTMRRPLSVWGNNTLQLDLLDLAMKMTDLDPTKRITAREALAHPWFGSIESDEPPAVSRWLANERESQLKAKKIPAFRMPESPV
;
A
#
# COMPACT_ATOMS: atom_id res chain seq x y z
N MET A 1 27.72 -36.19 4.20
CA MET A 1 26.47 -35.99 4.98
C MET A 1 26.52 -34.63 5.66
N SER A 2 25.65 -33.70 5.32
CA SER A 2 25.03 -32.74 6.26
C SER A 2 24.08 -31.81 5.49
N THR A 3 22.95 -32.36 5.05
CA THR A 3 21.79 -31.60 4.61
C THR A 3 21.05 -31.10 5.86
N LYS A 4 21.44 -29.93 6.38
CA LYS A 4 20.61 -29.23 7.38
C LYS A 4 19.43 -28.56 6.67
N SER A 5 18.37 -29.35 6.46
CA SER A 5 17.03 -28.82 6.19
C SER A 5 16.61 -28.02 7.44
N ARG A 6 16.55 -26.69 7.30
CA ARG A 6 16.11 -25.79 8.37
C ARG A 6 14.59 -25.94 8.50
N ALA A 7 14.13 -26.62 9.54
CA ALA A 7 12.72 -26.84 9.83
C ALA A 7 11.97 -25.48 9.94
N SER A 8 10.83 -25.36 9.26
CA SER A 8 10.00 -24.15 9.30
C SER A 8 9.34 -23.99 10.68
N THR A 9 9.77 -23.00 11.45
CA THR A 9 9.27 -22.67 12.81
C THR A 9 7.91 -21.97 12.83
N GLY A 10 6.99 -22.34 11.92
CA GLY A 10 5.61 -21.80 11.88
C GLY A 10 4.62 -22.64 12.67
N ARG A 11 3.53 -22.02 13.16
CA ARG A 11 2.37 -22.68 13.78
C ARG A 11 1.81 -23.83 12.96
N PHE A 12 1.79 -23.69 11.63
CA PHE A 12 1.27 -24.72 10.72
C PHE A 12 2.37 -25.33 9.85
N ARG A 13 2.28 -26.65 9.65
CA ARG A 13 3.18 -27.41 8.77
C ARG A 13 2.57 -27.54 7.38
N LYS A 14 3.39 -27.83 6.37
CA LYS A 14 2.90 -28.19 5.04
C LYS A 14 1.94 -29.39 5.15
N GLY A 15 0.79 -29.30 4.49
CA GLY A 15 -0.26 -30.31 4.52
C GLY A 15 -1.31 -30.10 5.62
N THR A 16 -1.12 -29.17 6.56
CA THR A 16 -2.16 -28.85 7.56
C THR A 16 -3.45 -28.43 6.86
N LYS A 17 -4.57 -29.01 7.31
CA LYS A 17 -5.92 -28.70 6.84
C LYS A 17 -6.55 -27.68 7.77
N LEU A 18 -7.14 -26.63 7.20
CA LEU A 18 -7.87 -25.61 7.93
C LEU A 18 -9.29 -25.56 7.37
N ASP A 19 -10.29 -25.76 8.22
CA ASP A 19 -11.70 -25.65 7.86
C ASP A 19 -12.19 -24.22 8.12
N SER A 20 -12.76 -23.59 7.11
CA SER A 20 -13.23 -22.20 7.17
C SER A 20 -14.67 -22.09 7.62
N ALA A 21 -15.04 -20.88 8.04
CA ALA A 21 -16.41 -20.57 8.44
C ALA A 21 -17.43 -20.78 7.30
N ASN A 22 -17.02 -20.56 6.04
CA ASN A 22 -17.89 -20.72 4.86
C ASN A 22 -17.76 -22.09 4.18
N SER A 23 -17.46 -23.15 4.96
CA SER A 23 -17.33 -24.54 4.48
C SER A 23 -16.24 -24.78 3.42
N GLY A 24 -15.25 -23.89 3.32
CA GLY A 24 -14.06 -24.08 2.51
C GLY A 24 -12.98 -24.82 3.30
N ARG A 25 -12.32 -25.80 2.69
CA ARG A 25 -11.13 -26.44 3.28
C ARG A 25 -9.86 -25.97 2.61
N TYR A 26 -8.89 -25.51 3.40
CA TYR A 26 -7.61 -25.00 2.92
C TYR A 26 -6.46 -25.91 3.33
N HIS A 27 -5.51 -26.14 2.42
CA HIS A 27 -4.32 -26.95 2.65
C HIS A 27 -3.08 -26.05 2.65
N ILE A 28 -2.39 -25.99 3.79
CA ILE A 28 -1.17 -25.19 3.93
C ILE A 28 -0.06 -25.77 3.03
N GLN A 29 0.55 -24.92 2.21
CA GLN A 29 1.67 -25.28 1.35
C GLN A 29 3.00 -24.94 2.03
N HIS A 30 3.16 -23.69 2.46
CA HIS A 30 4.33 -23.24 3.20
C HIS A 30 4.05 -21.91 3.90
N ARG A 31 4.91 -21.57 4.87
CA ARG A 31 4.94 -20.26 5.52
C ARG A 31 5.63 -19.24 4.61
N ILE A 32 5.05 -18.05 4.49
CA ILE A 32 5.63 -16.90 3.79
C ILE A 32 6.49 -16.12 4.79
N THR A 33 7.80 -16.36 4.78
CA THR A 33 8.73 -15.77 5.74
C THR A 33 9.01 -14.29 5.47
N GLU A 34 9.01 -13.88 4.20
CA GLU A 34 9.26 -12.49 3.75
C GLU A 34 8.18 -11.50 4.22
N ALA A 35 6.95 -11.97 4.47
CA ALA A 35 5.83 -11.14 4.90
C ALA A 35 5.81 -10.88 6.43
N THR A 36 6.67 -11.57 7.19
CA THR A 36 6.68 -11.49 8.65
C THR A 36 7.60 -10.37 9.10
N LYS A 37 7.04 -9.29 9.67
CA LYS A 37 7.82 -8.19 10.25
C LYS A 37 8.69 -8.71 11.42
N PRO A 38 9.94 -8.27 11.58
CA PRO A 38 10.72 -8.56 12.78
C PRO A 38 9.96 -8.12 14.03
N GLY A 39 9.72 -9.05 14.97
CA GLY A 39 8.92 -8.83 16.19
C GLY A 39 7.39 -8.91 16.03
N SER A 40 6.87 -9.04 14.80
CA SER A 40 5.45 -9.34 14.58
C SER A 40 5.15 -10.81 14.86
N LYS A 41 4.11 -11.06 15.65
CA LYS A 41 3.57 -12.42 15.88
C LYS A 41 2.52 -12.83 14.84
N ILE A 42 2.17 -11.94 13.89
CA ILE A 42 1.30 -12.28 12.75
C ILE A 42 2.08 -13.16 11.78
N GLU A 43 1.50 -14.29 11.39
CA GLU A 43 2.10 -15.25 10.48
C GLU A 43 1.36 -15.30 9.15
N TYR A 44 2.09 -15.56 8.07
CA TYR A 44 1.56 -15.61 6.70
C TYR A 44 1.83 -16.98 6.11
N TYR A 45 0.82 -17.56 5.47
CA TYR A 45 0.91 -18.87 4.84
C TYR A 45 0.35 -18.82 3.43
N ARG A 46 0.98 -19.55 2.52
CA ARG A 46 0.39 -19.88 1.22
C ARG A 46 -0.38 -21.19 1.37
N ALA A 47 -1.61 -21.22 0.87
CA ALA A 47 -2.51 -22.37 0.95
C ALA A 47 -3.29 -22.58 -0.35
N THR A 48 -3.82 -23.78 -0.56
CA THR A 48 -4.72 -24.11 -1.68
C THR A 48 -6.09 -24.52 -1.16
N ARG A 49 -7.15 -24.12 -1.85
CA ARG A 49 -8.53 -24.52 -1.50
C ARG A 49 -8.82 -25.92 -2.05
N GLN A 50 -9.46 -26.77 -1.26
CA GLN A 50 -9.95 -28.08 -1.71
C GLN A 50 -10.90 -27.90 -2.90
N GLY A 51 -10.72 -28.68 -3.96
CA GLY A 51 -11.47 -28.53 -5.23
C GLY A 51 -10.96 -27.42 -6.16
N SER A 52 -9.93 -26.66 -5.77
CA SER A 52 -9.26 -25.68 -6.65
C SER A 52 -7.74 -25.64 -6.38
N PRO A 53 -7.03 -26.77 -6.57
CA PRO A 53 -5.62 -26.89 -6.18
C PRO A 53 -4.67 -25.96 -6.96
N GLN A 54 -5.09 -25.44 -8.12
CA GLN A 54 -4.32 -24.49 -8.93
C GLN A 54 -4.50 -23.02 -8.51
N LYS A 55 -5.39 -22.71 -7.55
CA LYS A 55 -5.59 -21.34 -7.06
C LYS A 55 -5.01 -21.20 -5.66
N PHE A 56 -3.88 -20.49 -5.57
CA PHE A 56 -3.28 -20.16 -4.28
C PHE A 56 -4.10 -19.08 -3.54
N THR A 57 -4.08 -19.19 -2.22
CA THR A 57 -4.64 -18.23 -1.27
C THR A 57 -3.62 -17.91 -0.20
N THR A 58 -3.70 -16.69 0.33
CA THR A 58 -2.85 -16.24 1.44
C THR A 58 -3.65 -16.30 2.72
N ILE A 59 -3.16 -17.04 3.71
CA ILE A 59 -3.76 -17.14 5.04
C ILE A 59 -2.93 -16.31 6.00
N VAL A 60 -3.56 -15.33 6.62
CA VAL A 60 -2.96 -14.45 7.63
C VAL A 60 -3.47 -14.87 8.99
N VAL A 61 -2.56 -15.27 9.87
CA VAL A 61 -2.87 -15.81 11.21
C VAL A 61 -2.49 -14.77 12.24
N PHE A 62 -3.48 -14.33 13.02
CA PHE A 62 -3.31 -13.34 14.07
C PHE A 62 -2.91 -14.01 15.40
N PRO A 63 -2.10 -13.34 16.22
CA PRO A 63 -1.63 -13.91 17.48
C PRO A 63 -2.72 -14.00 18.55
N ASP A 64 -3.76 -13.17 18.46
CA ASP A 64 -4.86 -13.13 19.41
C ASP A 64 -6.19 -12.79 18.73
N LYS A 65 -7.29 -13.13 19.40
CA LYS A 65 -8.65 -12.93 18.91
C LYS A 65 -8.98 -11.44 18.73
N LYS A 66 -8.44 -10.56 19.58
CA LYS A 66 -8.71 -9.12 19.53
C LYS A 66 -8.20 -8.50 18.23
N GLN A 67 -7.01 -8.88 17.76
CA GLN A 67 -6.47 -8.42 16.48
C GLN A 67 -7.24 -8.99 15.29
N PHE A 68 -7.64 -10.26 15.37
CA PHE A 68 -8.50 -10.89 14.36
C PHE A 68 -9.87 -10.22 14.23
N ASP A 69 -10.59 -10.05 15.35
CA ASP A 69 -11.90 -9.38 15.39
C ASP A 69 -11.79 -7.94 14.87
N ARG A 70 -10.72 -7.22 15.25
CA ARG A 70 -10.45 -5.88 14.74
C ARG A 70 -10.31 -5.91 13.22
N GLN A 71 -9.53 -6.83 12.65
CA GLN A 71 -9.35 -6.92 11.20
C GLN A 71 -10.68 -7.14 10.49
N ILE A 72 -11.49 -8.09 10.97
CA ILE A 72 -12.80 -8.38 10.37
C ILE A 72 -13.72 -7.17 10.45
N SER A 73 -13.81 -6.51 11.61
CA SER A 73 -14.68 -5.33 11.80
C SER A 73 -14.32 -4.15 10.88
N LEU A 74 -13.07 -4.09 10.42
CA LEU A 74 -12.60 -3.07 9.48
C LEU A 74 -12.99 -3.43 8.04
N GLU A 75 -12.74 -4.68 7.62
CA GLU A 75 -12.83 -5.10 6.22
C GLU A 75 -14.17 -5.71 5.82
N GLU A 76 -14.87 -6.44 6.69
CA GLU A 76 -16.15 -7.08 6.39
C GLU A 76 -17.21 -6.09 5.88
N PRO A 77 -17.33 -4.85 6.42
CA PRO A 77 -18.27 -3.91 5.88
C PRO A 77 -17.92 -3.44 4.46
N LEU A 78 -16.65 -3.56 4.01
CA LEU A 78 -16.19 -2.99 2.73
C LEU A 78 -16.82 -3.75 1.54
N PRO A 79 -17.36 -3.04 0.53
CA PRO A 79 -17.72 -3.66 -0.73
C PRO A 79 -16.48 -4.28 -1.35
N ARG A 80 -16.68 -5.33 -2.13
CA ARG A 80 -15.60 -5.89 -2.93
C ARG A 80 -15.22 -4.89 -4.03
N PHE A 81 -14.16 -4.15 -3.80
CA PHE A 81 -13.58 -3.24 -4.77
C PHE A 81 -12.58 -3.97 -5.66
N ALA A 82 -12.50 -3.59 -6.93
CA ALA A 82 -11.57 -4.22 -7.88
C ALA A 82 -10.10 -4.01 -7.50
N ASN A 83 -9.78 -2.84 -6.91
CA ASN A 83 -8.42 -2.39 -6.60
C ASN A 83 -8.07 -2.45 -5.10
N VAL A 84 -8.92 -3.09 -4.29
CA VAL A 84 -8.64 -3.34 -2.87
C VAL A 84 -8.79 -4.83 -2.62
N THR A 85 -7.83 -5.40 -1.90
CA THR A 85 -7.92 -6.82 -1.50
C THR A 85 -9.03 -6.96 -0.47
N ALA A 86 -9.96 -7.88 -0.72
CA ALA A 86 -11.05 -8.20 0.19
C ALA A 86 -10.85 -9.59 0.81
N ILE A 87 -11.40 -9.77 2.00
CA ILE A 87 -11.51 -11.06 2.67
C ILE A 87 -12.27 -12.04 1.76
N LEU A 88 -11.66 -13.19 1.48
CA LEU A 88 -12.32 -14.31 0.82
C LEU A 88 -13.06 -15.17 1.82
N ASP A 89 -12.42 -15.45 2.95
CA ASP A 89 -12.92 -16.37 3.96
C ASP A 89 -12.23 -16.14 5.32
N THR A 90 -12.73 -16.79 6.37
CA THR A 90 -12.14 -16.74 7.71
C THR A 90 -12.03 -18.15 8.31
N VAL A 91 -11.05 -18.33 9.19
CA VAL A 91 -10.83 -19.55 9.98
C VAL A 91 -10.78 -19.11 11.46
N PRO A 92 -11.95 -18.90 12.10
CA PRO A 92 -12.03 -18.29 13.43
C PRO A 92 -11.30 -19.10 14.52
N GLU A 93 -11.33 -20.43 14.45
CA GLU A 93 -10.63 -21.32 15.41
C GLU A 93 -9.13 -21.02 15.51
N HIS A 94 -8.55 -20.49 14.43
CA HIS A 94 -7.15 -20.18 14.35
C HIS A 94 -6.84 -18.69 14.32
N ASN A 95 -7.84 -17.82 14.52
CA ASN A 95 -7.73 -16.38 14.35
C ASN A 95 -7.14 -16.04 12.98
N ALA A 96 -7.61 -16.69 11.89
CA ALA A 96 -7.01 -16.51 10.57
C ALA A 96 -7.98 -15.96 9.54
N VAL A 97 -7.47 -15.12 8.64
CA VAL A 97 -8.19 -14.51 7.53
C VAL A 97 -7.59 -14.97 6.22
N VAL A 98 -8.44 -15.31 5.24
CA VAL A 98 -8.05 -15.81 3.93
C VAL A 98 -8.21 -14.71 2.89
N TYR A 99 -7.14 -14.44 2.16
CA TYR A 99 -7.05 -13.46 1.08
C TYR A 99 -6.71 -14.14 -0.24
N PRO A 100 -7.02 -13.50 -1.40
CA PRO A 100 -6.49 -13.98 -2.67
C PRO A 100 -4.96 -13.90 -2.64
N THR A 101 -4.28 -14.91 -3.18
CA THR A 101 -2.83 -14.81 -3.34
C THR A 101 -2.51 -13.78 -4.41
N CYS A 102 -1.49 -12.98 -4.13
CA CYS A 102 -0.89 -12.12 -5.11
C CYS A 102 0.48 -12.65 -5.55
N SER A 103 0.79 -12.48 -6.83
CA SER A 103 1.98 -13.06 -7.47
C SER A 103 3.25 -12.23 -7.33
N GLY A 104 3.14 -10.95 -6.98
CA GLY A 104 4.29 -10.07 -6.73
C GLY A 104 3.86 -8.67 -6.32
N ASN A 105 4.78 -7.88 -5.77
CA ASN A 105 4.49 -6.52 -5.30
C ASN A 105 5.21 -5.45 -6.13
N LEU A 106 4.81 -4.18 -5.99
CA LEU A 106 5.41 -3.06 -6.71
C LEU A 106 6.94 -3.00 -6.50
N TRP A 107 7.42 -3.34 -5.32
CA TRP A 107 8.85 -3.38 -5.03
C TRP A 107 9.61 -4.36 -5.90
N GLN A 108 9.15 -5.60 -5.97
CA GLN A 108 9.72 -6.63 -6.83
C GLN A 108 9.66 -6.23 -8.30
N LEU A 109 8.69 -5.41 -8.71
CA LEU A 109 8.63 -4.88 -10.08
C LEU A 109 9.61 -3.73 -10.33
N ILE A 110 10.00 -2.98 -9.29
CA ILE A 110 10.93 -1.86 -9.41
C ILE A 110 12.37 -2.32 -9.17
N GLU A 111 12.66 -3.09 -8.13
CA GLU A 111 14.00 -3.57 -7.78
C GLU A 111 14.53 -4.62 -8.75
N ALA A 112 13.65 -5.45 -9.34
CA ALA A 112 14.10 -6.42 -10.31
C ALA A 112 14.58 -5.78 -11.63
N GLN A 113 14.53 -4.44 -11.76
CA GLN A 113 15.03 -3.71 -12.93
C GLN A 113 16.52 -3.88 -13.18
N ASP A 114 17.30 -4.11 -12.13
CA ASP A 114 18.75 -4.32 -12.21
C ASP A 114 19.11 -5.82 -12.40
N MET A 115 18.14 -6.72 -12.24
CA MET A 115 18.32 -8.18 -12.27
C MET A 115 17.62 -8.88 -13.44
N ILE A 116 16.77 -8.17 -14.18
CA ILE A 116 16.00 -8.67 -15.32
C ILE A 116 16.53 -8.01 -16.60
N ASP A 117 16.45 -8.72 -17.73
CA ASP A 117 16.70 -8.16 -19.06
C ASP A 117 15.95 -6.80 -19.22
N PRO A 118 16.63 -5.71 -19.62
CA PRO A 118 16.02 -4.40 -19.81
C PRO A 118 14.76 -4.41 -20.70
N SER A 119 14.64 -5.37 -21.62
CA SER A 119 13.46 -5.55 -22.48
C SER A 119 12.21 -6.02 -21.71
N GLN A 120 12.38 -6.62 -20.53
CA GLN A 120 11.30 -7.10 -19.67
C GLN A 120 10.96 -6.15 -18.52
N ASN A 121 11.62 -4.99 -18.44
CA ASN A 121 11.29 -3.98 -17.44
C ASN A 121 9.93 -3.36 -17.72
N PRO A 122 9.12 -3.11 -16.66
CA PRO A 122 7.81 -2.50 -16.85
C PRO A 122 8.00 -1.11 -17.46
N THR A 123 7.35 -0.91 -18.62
CA THR A 123 7.37 0.36 -19.33
C THR A 123 6.90 1.49 -18.41
N ARG A 124 7.29 2.73 -18.74
CA ARG A 124 6.80 3.91 -18.04
C ARG A 124 5.27 3.95 -17.96
N ARG A 125 4.59 3.56 -19.05
CA ARG A 125 3.13 3.48 -19.15
C ARG A 125 2.58 2.40 -18.20
N SER A 126 3.18 1.22 -18.16
CA SER A 126 2.79 0.15 -17.22
C SER A 126 2.91 0.60 -15.76
N ARG A 127 3.99 1.32 -15.40
CA ARG A 127 4.18 1.86 -14.04
C ARG A 127 3.12 2.89 -13.69
N GLN A 128 2.81 3.79 -14.62
CA GLN A 128 1.75 4.77 -14.47
C GLN A 128 0.36 4.12 -14.32
N ASP A 129 0.06 3.07 -15.10
CA ASP A 129 -1.19 2.32 -15.00
C ASP A 129 -1.32 1.60 -13.65
N ILE A 130 -0.22 1.03 -13.14
CA ILE A 130 -0.19 0.43 -11.80
C ILE A 130 -0.51 1.48 -10.73
N LEU A 131 0.15 2.64 -10.79
CA LEU A 131 -0.09 3.74 -9.86
C LEU A 131 -1.54 4.24 -9.97
N ARG A 132 -2.08 4.39 -11.18
CA ARG A 132 -3.49 4.81 -11.39
C ARG A 132 -4.46 3.83 -10.73
N CYS A 133 -4.26 2.52 -10.95
CA CYS A 133 -5.10 1.48 -10.36
C CYS A 133 -5.00 1.46 -8.83
N ALA A 134 -3.79 1.62 -8.27
CA ALA A 134 -3.60 1.71 -6.83
C ALA A 134 -4.28 2.94 -6.22
N LEU A 135 -4.20 4.09 -6.91
CA LEU A 135 -4.85 5.33 -6.49
C LEU A 135 -6.38 5.22 -6.56
N HIS A 136 -6.94 4.56 -7.57
CA HIS A 136 -8.37 4.20 -7.60
C HIS A 136 -8.80 3.40 -6.36
N GLY A 137 -7.98 2.43 -5.93
CA GLY A 137 -8.23 1.69 -4.69
C GLY A 137 -8.23 2.60 -3.46
N LEU A 138 -7.33 3.59 -3.42
CA LEU A 138 -7.26 4.55 -2.33
C LEU A 138 -8.49 5.49 -2.31
N VAL A 139 -8.92 5.97 -3.48
CA VAL A 139 -10.15 6.74 -3.65
C VAL A 139 -11.36 5.96 -3.10
N GLN A 140 -11.49 4.68 -3.45
CA GLN A 140 -12.57 3.81 -2.96
C GLN A 140 -12.59 3.67 -1.42
N LEU A 141 -11.42 3.71 -0.78
CA LEU A 141 -11.30 3.63 0.67
C LEU A 141 -11.56 4.99 1.35
N HIS A 142 -11.07 6.07 0.76
CA HIS A 142 -11.19 7.42 1.31
C HIS A 142 -12.60 7.99 1.18
N ASP A 143 -13.26 7.76 0.04
CA ASP A 143 -14.61 8.30 -0.24
C ASP A 143 -15.72 7.57 0.53
N ARG A 144 -15.44 6.41 1.11
CA ARG A 144 -16.48 5.67 1.80
C ARG A 144 -16.80 6.33 3.12
N LEU A 145 -17.97 6.97 3.16
CA LEU A 145 -18.74 7.21 4.36
C LEU A 145 -19.47 5.90 4.69
N LYS A 146 -19.18 5.26 5.84
CA LYS A 146 -20.17 4.33 6.43
C LYS A 146 -21.52 5.05 6.55
N PRO A 147 -22.66 4.34 6.72
CA PRO A 147 -23.91 4.98 7.17
C PRO A 147 -23.77 5.81 8.47
N ASN A 148 -22.61 5.78 9.13
CA ASN A 148 -22.25 6.60 10.29
C ASN A 148 -21.19 7.68 10.00
N ASN A 149 -20.94 8.07 8.74
CA ASN A 149 -19.94 9.09 8.41
C ASN A 149 -18.55 8.73 8.96
N VAL A 150 -17.87 7.79 8.32
CA VAL A 150 -16.61 7.24 8.81
C VAL A 150 -15.71 6.90 7.64
N THR A 151 -14.51 7.48 7.60
CA THR A 151 -13.52 7.32 6.52
C THR A 151 -12.40 6.36 6.91
N TYR A 152 -11.86 5.62 5.92
CA TYR A 152 -10.81 4.63 6.15
C TYR A 152 -9.43 5.20 5.81
N ARG A 153 -8.47 4.96 6.70
CA ARG A 153 -7.04 5.18 6.44
C ARG A 153 -6.34 3.84 6.37
N MET A 154 -5.53 3.59 5.33
CA MET A 154 -4.64 2.43 5.27
C MET A 154 -3.21 2.82 5.62
N ARG A 155 -2.56 2.09 6.51
CA ARG A 155 -1.15 2.35 6.80
C ARG A 155 -0.24 1.92 5.63
N ILE A 156 0.47 2.88 5.05
CA ILE A 156 1.29 2.70 3.84
C ILE A 156 2.52 1.81 4.02
N GLY A 157 2.95 1.52 5.27
CA GLY A 157 4.00 0.52 5.49
C GLY A 157 3.72 -0.85 4.80
N ARG A 158 2.48 -1.08 4.36
CA ARG A 158 2.06 -2.20 3.50
C ARG A 158 1.18 -1.81 2.30
N MET A 159 1.01 -0.52 1.96
CA MET A 159 0.42 -0.12 0.67
C MET A 159 1.45 -0.33 -0.44
N THR A 160 1.79 -1.58 -0.64
CA THR A 160 2.47 -2.04 -1.83
C THR A 160 1.36 -2.37 -2.81
N PRO A 161 1.26 -1.68 -3.96
CA PRO A 161 0.42 -2.17 -5.03
C PRO A 161 0.85 -3.60 -5.35
N THR A 162 0.01 -4.57 -5.04
CA THR A 162 0.29 -5.96 -5.33
C THR A 162 -0.25 -6.26 -6.71
N VAL A 163 0.62 -6.79 -7.57
CA VAL A 163 0.33 -7.05 -8.98
C VAL A 163 -0.04 -8.51 -9.14
N LEU A 164 -1.24 -8.75 -9.63
CA LEU A 164 -1.70 -10.08 -10.06
C LEU A 164 -1.25 -10.32 -11.50
N ARG A 165 -0.28 -11.20 -11.69
CA ARG A 165 0.15 -11.76 -12.98
C ARG A 165 -0.68 -13.00 -13.27
N ARG A 166 -0.99 -13.23 -14.54
CA ARG A 166 -1.64 -14.46 -15.00
C ARG A 166 -0.61 -15.60 -14.95
N GLU A 167 -0.87 -16.66 -14.19
CA GLU A 167 -0.01 -17.85 -14.21
C GLU A 167 -0.11 -18.56 -15.58
N GLY A 168 1.04 -18.97 -16.14
CA GLY A 168 1.11 -19.80 -17.35
C GLY A 168 1.34 -19.07 -18.69
N VAL A 169 1.67 -17.78 -18.70
CA VAL A 169 2.03 -17.03 -19.92
C VAL A 169 3.49 -16.62 -19.86
N SER A 170 4.25 -16.90 -20.94
CA SER A 170 5.65 -16.52 -21.09
C SER A 170 5.84 -15.02 -20.96
N VAL A 171 7.04 -14.65 -20.51
CA VAL A 171 7.41 -13.33 -20.02
C VAL A 171 7.54 -12.32 -21.17
N ASP A 172 6.40 -11.82 -21.64
CA ASP A 172 6.30 -10.49 -22.23
C ASP A 172 5.66 -9.58 -21.18
N ALA A 173 6.32 -8.46 -20.89
CA ALA A 173 6.09 -7.58 -19.74
C ALA A 173 4.74 -6.80 -19.71
N THR A 174 3.68 -7.31 -20.33
CA THR A 174 2.45 -6.55 -20.62
C THR A 174 1.15 -7.13 -20.05
N GLN A 175 1.16 -8.30 -19.40
CA GLN A 175 -0.07 -8.87 -18.82
C GLN A 175 -0.16 -8.69 -17.30
N ILE A 176 -0.18 -7.43 -16.85
CA ILE A 176 -0.68 -7.08 -15.51
C ILE A 176 -2.18 -7.34 -15.51
N GLY A 177 -2.64 -8.33 -14.75
CA GLY A 177 -4.06 -8.71 -14.69
C GLY A 177 -4.87 -7.75 -13.84
N SER A 178 -4.39 -7.42 -12.63
CA SER A 178 -4.98 -6.37 -11.79
C SER A 178 -4.00 -5.90 -10.72
N VAL A 179 -4.26 -4.72 -10.17
CA VAL A 179 -3.49 -4.10 -9.09
C VAL A 179 -4.40 -3.87 -7.90
N ARG A 180 -3.98 -4.36 -6.73
CA ARG A 180 -4.74 -4.21 -5.49
C ARG A 180 -3.89 -3.63 -4.38
N LEU A 181 -4.49 -2.75 -3.60
CA LEU A 181 -3.99 -2.40 -2.28
C LEU A 181 -4.21 -3.59 -1.34
N GLN A 182 -3.18 -3.99 -0.63
CA GLN A 182 -3.23 -5.13 0.28
C GLN A 182 -3.01 -4.67 1.73
N GLU A 183 -3.64 -5.40 2.64
CA GLU A 183 -3.36 -5.43 4.09
C GLU A 183 -3.71 -4.15 4.86
N ALA A 184 -4.93 -4.12 5.39
CA ALA A 184 -5.41 -3.09 6.31
C ALA A 184 -5.01 -3.32 7.78
N LEU A 185 -3.93 -4.06 8.06
CA LEU A 185 -3.56 -4.52 9.42
C LEU A 185 -3.39 -3.38 10.44
N ASP A 186 -2.99 -2.22 9.94
CA ASP A 186 -2.86 -1.01 10.72
C ASP A 186 -3.81 0.10 10.24
N ALA A 187 -4.87 -0.26 9.52
CA ALA A 187 -5.88 0.69 9.14
C ALA A 187 -6.57 1.26 10.39
N VAL A 188 -6.87 2.54 10.31
CA VAL A 188 -7.66 3.21 11.33
C VAL A 188 -8.85 3.88 10.69
N VAL A 189 -9.83 4.04 11.55
CA VAL A 189 -11.09 4.64 11.22
C VAL A 189 -11.02 6.10 11.66
N VAL A 190 -11.20 7.03 10.73
CA VAL A 190 -11.11 8.47 10.98
C VAL A 190 -12.50 9.09 10.73
N PRO A 191 -13.02 9.92 11.65
CA PRO A 191 -14.23 10.70 11.39
C PRO A 191 -14.03 11.63 10.18
N PRO A 192 -15.06 11.92 9.37
CA PRO A 192 -14.99 12.86 8.26
C PRO A 192 -14.55 14.24 8.73
N GLY A 193 -13.57 14.81 8.05
CA GLY A 193 -12.91 16.06 8.45
C GLY A 193 -12.15 15.97 9.78
N GLY A 194 -12.13 14.79 10.42
CA GLY A 194 -11.51 14.56 11.70
C GLY A 194 -10.04 14.17 11.59
N TRP A 195 -9.41 14.11 12.76
CA TRP A 195 -8.02 13.68 12.92
C TRP A 195 -7.97 12.50 13.88
N HIS A 196 -7.12 11.54 13.59
CA HIS A 196 -6.81 10.45 14.49
C HIS A 196 -5.53 10.76 15.25
N THR A 197 -5.61 10.75 16.59
CA THR A 197 -4.43 10.87 17.45
C THR A 197 -3.87 9.48 17.75
N PRO A 198 -2.58 9.22 17.47
CA PRO A 198 -1.99 7.92 17.74
C PRO A 198 -2.03 7.58 19.24
N THR A 199 -2.57 6.43 19.59
CA THR A 199 -2.60 5.91 20.97
C THR A 199 -1.41 5.02 21.30
N ARG A 200 -0.55 4.73 20.32
CA ARG A 200 0.63 3.86 20.43
C ARG A 200 1.76 4.34 19.53
N ALA A 201 2.98 3.95 19.87
CA ALA A 201 4.14 4.16 19.02
C ALA A 201 3.90 3.55 17.63
N ILE A 202 3.86 4.41 16.62
CA ILE A 202 3.68 4.01 15.23
C ILE A 202 5.05 3.56 14.70
N SER A 203 5.13 2.32 14.19
CA SER A 203 6.29 1.85 13.41
C SER A 203 6.72 2.87 12.35
N ARG A 204 7.97 3.30 12.46
CA ARG A 204 8.55 4.39 11.67
C ARG A 204 9.04 3.88 10.32
N GLY A 205 8.07 3.58 9.47
CA GLY A 205 8.31 3.08 8.12
C GLY A 205 8.85 4.16 7.21
N ILE A 206 9.56 3.73 6.18
CA ILE A 206 10.23 4.61 5.23
C ILE A 206 9.21 5.55 4.54
N TRP A 207 8.11 5.03 4.00
CA TRP A 207 7.05 5.82 3.32
C TRP A 207 6.24 6.79 4.19
N GLN A 208 6.49 6.84 5.50
CA GLN A 208 5.57 7.48 6.43
C GLN A 208 5.64 9.00 6.33
N SER A 209 4.49 9.68 6.36
CA SER A 209 4.41 11.14 6.39
C SER A 209 5.08 11.77 7.63
N PRO A 210 5.58 13.02 7.52
CA PRO A 210 6.33 13.67 8.59
C PRO A 210 5.53 13.82 9.89
N GLU A 211 4.24 14.17 9.81
CA GLU A 211 3.38 14.32 10.98
C GLU A 211 3.21 13.00 11.75
N VAL A 212 3.20 11.86 11.04
CA VAL A 212 3.07 10.55 11.68
C VAL A 212 4.39 10.06 12.25
N TRP A 213 5.52 10.37 11.62
CA TRP A 213 6.85 10.18 12.21
C TRP A 213 6.99 10.90 13.55
N CYS A 214 6.39 12.10 13.64
CA CYS A 214 6.36 12.93 14.83
C CYS A 214 5.27 12.51 15.83
N GLY A 215 4.49 11.46 15.54
CA GLY A 215 3.40 11.01 16.42
C GLY A 215 2.29 12.05 16.59
N ALA A 216 2.16 13.01 15.69
CA ALA A 216 1.07 13.97 15.69
C ALA A 216 -0.22 13.32 15.17
N ARG A 217 -1.33 14.05 15.31
CA ARG A 217 -2.62 13.64 14.74
C ARG A 217 -2.55 13.56 13.21
N TYR A 218 -3.29 12.66 12.61
CA TYR A 218 -3.23 12.41 11.16
C TYR A 218 -4.57 11.98 10.58
N ASN A 219 -4.71 12.02 9.26
CA ASN A 219 -5.89 11.57 8.53
C ASN A 219 -5.48 10.97 7.16
N GLN A 220 -6.41 10.94 6.21
CA GLN A 220 -6.21 10.46 4.84
C GLN A 220 -5.09 11.18 4.09
N SER A 221 -4.83 12.46 4.40
CA SER A 221 -3.77 13.23 3.72
C SER A 221 -2.38 12.66 3.96
N SER A 222 -2.18 11.91 5.05
CA SER A 222 -0.94 11.15 5.22
C SER A 222 -0.81 10.00 4.23
N ASP A 223 -1.91 9.34 3.84
CA ASP A 223 -1.89 8.28 2.83
C ASP A 223 -1.52 8.89 1.48
N ILE A 224 -1.96 10.12 1.20
CA ILE A 224 -1.60 10.87 0.00
C ILE A 224 -0.10 11.18 -0.04
N PHE A 225 0.47 11.71 1.05
CA PHE A 225 1.91 11.96 1.13
C PHE A 225 2.71 10.69 0.86
N SER A 226 2.34 9.64 1.57
CA SER A 226 2.98 8.34 1.47
C SER A 226 2.82 7.75 0.05
N PHE A 227 1.67 7.92 -0.62
CA PHE A 227 1.50 7.53 -2.01
C PHE A 227 2.37 8.38 -2.96
N GLY A 228 2.49 9.68 -2.72
CA GLY A 228 3.37 10.58 -3.46
C GLY A 228 4.83 10.12 -3.42
N THR A 229 5.30 9.70 -2.24
CA THR A 229 6.65 9.12 -2.11
C THR A 229 6.82 7.81 -2.89
N VAL A 230 5.81 6.92 -2.88
CA VAL A 230 5.80 5.68 -3.71
C VAL A 230 5.80 6.02 -5.20
N LEU A 231 5.04 7.02 -5.62
CA LEU A 231 4.94 7.48 -7.00
C LEU A 231 6.28 8.03 -7.50
N ILE A 232 6.96 8.87 -6.73
CA ILE A 232 8.30 9.36 -7.07
C ILE A 232 9.28 8.19 -7.23
N TYR A 233 9.28 7.26 -6.26
CA TYR A 233 10.16 6.10 -6.29
C TYR A 233 9.89 5.21 -7.51
N ALA A 234 8.63 4.86 -7.76
CA ALA A 234 8.23 4.02 -8.89
C ALA A 234 8.62 4.61 -10.25
N MET A 235 8.53 5.92 -10.41
CA MET A 235 8.82 6.58 -11.68
C MET A 235 10.31 6.83 -11.90
N THR A 236 11.07 7.10 -10.84
CA THR A 236 12.49 7.47 -10.95
C THR A 236 13.46 6.32 -10.75
N ASN A 237 13.02 5.24 -10.08
CA ASN A 237 13.88 4.17 -9.54
C ASN A 237 15.06 4.71 -8.70
N LYS A 238 14.94 5.95 -8.20
CA LYS A 238 15.96 6.56 -7.36
C LYS A 238 15.57 6.30 -5.91
N PRO A 239 16.38 5.59 -5.11
CA PRO A 239 16.14 5.42 -3.68
C PRO A 239 16.43 6.73 -2.91
N MET A 240 16.09 7.90 -3.48
CA MET A 240 16.50 9.21 -2.98
C MET A 240 15.84 9.61 -1.66
N ILE A 241 14.73 8.96 -1.29
CA ILE A 241 14.12 9.10 0.03
C ILE A 241 14.86 8.23 1.07
N TRP A 242 15.69 7.27 0.61
CA TRP A 242 16.29 6.19 1.41
C TRP A 242 17.81 6.15 1.43
N SER A 243 18.47 6.93 0.57
CA SER A 243 19.92 6.86 0.44
C SER A 243 20.57 7.55 1.63
N TRP A 244 20.93 6.72 2.60
CA TRP A 244 22.05 6.98 3.48
C TRP A 244 23.31 7.25 2.63
N PRO A 245 24.15 8.24 2.97
CA PRO A 245 25.43 8.42 2.27
C PRO A 245 26.18 7.09 2.30
N PRO A 246 26.56 6.51 1.15
CA PRO A 246 27.22 5.22 1.11
C PRO A 246 28.54 5.22 1.88
N GLU A 247 29.12 6.40 2.13
CA GLU A 247 30.36 6.58 2.90
C GLU A 247 30.18 6.55 4.43
N ARG A 248 28.97 6.33 4.95
CA ARG A 248 28.72 6.25 6.40
C ARG A 248 28.11 4.90 6.77
N ASP A 249 28.31 4.44 8.00
CA ASP A 249 27.59 3.29 8.55
C ASP A 249 26.11 3.60 8.73
N PRO A 250 25.16 2.68 8.45
CA PRO A 250 23.75 2.94 8.65
C PRO A 250 23.49 3.41 10.09
N PRO A 251 22.64 4.43 10.27
CA PRO A 251 22.43 5.05 11.56
C PRO A 251 21.87 4.02 12.52
N SER A 252 22.25 4.15 13.79
CA SER A 252 21.57 3.43 14.86
C SER A 252 20.04 3.62 14.75
N GLY A 253 19.25 2.69 15.27
CA GLY A 253 17.79 2.82 15.28
C GLY A 253 17.29 4.15 15.89
N ALA A 254 18.09 4.77 16.76
CA ALA A 254 17.79 6.05 17.40
C ALA A 254 17.94 7.27 16.47
N ASP A 255 18.75 7.19 15.40
CA ASP A 255 19.06 8.36 14.55
C ASP A 255 18.36 8.33 13.18
N ARG A 256 17.67 7.23 12.83
CA ARG A 256 16.94 7.10 11.54
C ARG A 256 15.92 8.21 11.28
N TRP A 257 15.35 8.78 12.33
CA TRP A 257 14.40 9.89 12.19
C TRP A 257 15.06 11.13 11.59
N TYR A 258 16.31 11.42 11.96
CA TYR A 258 17.01 12.64 11.54
C TYR A 258 17.13 12.64 10.03
N TYR A 259 17.63 11.55 9.47
CA TYR A 259 17.84 11.41 8.04
C TYR A 259 16.52 11.37 7.27
N THR A 260 15.51 10.66 7.77
CA THR A 260 14.21 10.57 7.09
C THR A 260 13.52 11.94 7.05
N LEU A 261 13.42 12.63 8.19
CA LEU A 261 12.77 13.95 8.24
C LEU A 261 13.59 15.02 7.54
N ARG A 262 14.92 14.95 7.61
CA ARG A 262 15.81 15.85 6.85
C ARG A 262 15.61 15.70 5.36
N GLN A 263 15.46 14.47 4.84
CA GLN A 263 15.16 14.25 3.42
C GLN A 263 13.78 14.80 3.05
N HIS A 264 12.75 14.58 3.87
CA HIS A 264 11.44 15.19 3.61
C HIS A 264 11.49 16.71 3.57
N ILE A 265 12.19 17.34 4.52
CA ILE A 265 12.38 18.80 4.55
C ILE A 265 13.17 19.28 3.33
N GLY A 266 14.27 18.59 2.98
CA GLY A 266 15.12 18.97 1.86
C GLY A 266 14.46 18.80 0.49
N LEU A 267 13.60 17.78 0.32
CA LEU A 267 12.90 17.47 -0.93
C LEU A 267 11.60 18.29 -1.08
N PHE A 268 10.81 18.42 -0.03
CA PHE A 268 9.43 18.92 -0.11
C PHE A 268 9.20 20.22 0.67
N GLY A 269 10.17 20.67 1.46
CA GLY A 269 10.04 21.83 2.32
C GLY A 269 10.08 23.15 1.55
N ASN A 270 9.06 23.96 1.79
CA ASN A 270 9.04 25.39 1.47
C ASN A 270 8.61 26.15 2.75
N PRO A 271 8.79 27.49 2.81
CA PRO A 271 8.49 28.23 4.04
C PRO A 271 7.07 28.03 4.56
N GLU A 272 6.06 28.02 3.66
CA GLU A 272 4.65 27.84 4.02
C GLU A 272 4.38 26.41 4.53
N SER A 273 4.86 25.39 3.82
CA SER A 273 4.63 23.98 4.17
C SER A 273 5.33 23.58 5.47
N LEU A 274 6.52 24.14 5.74
CA LEU A 274 7.25 23.94 7.00
C LEU A 274 6.53 24.59 8.18
N GLN A 275 6.02 25.81 8.01
CA GLN A 275 5.23 26.49 9.02
C GLN A 275 3.93 25.71 9.31
N GLY A 276 3.22 25.27 8.26
CA GLY A 276 2.03 24.45 8.39
C GLY A 276 2.27 23.12 9.11
N LEU A 277 3.39 22.45 8.81
CA LEU A 277 3.80 21.22 9.52
C LEU A 277 4.05 21.47 11.01
N LEU A 278 4.79 22.53 11.36
CA LEU A 278 5.06 22.87 12.77
C LEU A 278 3.77 23.21 13.52
N ALA A 279 2.91 24.05 12.92
CA ALA A 279 1.61 24.40 13.48
C ALA A 279 0.72 23.16 13.68
N HIS A 280 0.76 22.20 12.75
CA HIS A 280 -0.01 20.97 12.86
C HIS A 280 0.51 20.03 13.96
N ILE A 281 1.83 19.97 14.16
CA ILE A 281 2.47 19.16 15.21
C ILE A 281 2.20 19.74 16.60
N GLY A 282 2.22 21.06 16.73
CA GLY A 282 1.95 21.81 17.96
C GLY A 282 3.15 21.85 18.92
N GLU A 283 3.29 22.96 19.65
CA GLU A 283 4.44 23.23 20.52
C GLU A 283 4.60 22.24 21.68
N ASP A 284 3.50 21.66 22.17
CA ASP A 284 3.48 20.66 23.24
C ASP A 284 4.12 19.33 22.82
N ASN A 285 4.27 19.08 21.51
CA ASN A 285 4.88 17.87 21.01
C ASN A 285 6.41 17.99 21.00
N ILE A 286 7.10 17.02 21.59
CA ILE A 286 8.57 16.95 21.63
C ILE A 286 9.25 17.08 20.26
N TRP A 287 8.54 16.72 19.19
CA TRP A 287 9.03 16.79 17.81
C TRP A 287 8.98 18.19 17.23
N HIS A 288 8.19 19.11 17.80
CA HIS A 288 8.13 20.50 17.36
C HIS A 288 9.52 21.14 17.46
N ARG A 289 10.12 21.13 18.66
CA ARG A 289 11.48 21.66 18.88
C ARG A 289 12.52 21.00 17.97
N ARG A 290 12.49 19.66 17.86
CA ARG A 290 13.45 18.91 17.02
C ARG A 290 13.34 19.29 15.55
N LEU A 291 12.12 19.51 15.06
CA LEU A 291 11.92 19.95 13.68
C LEU A 291 12.34 21.40 13.48
N THR A 292 12.05 22.29 14.43
CA THR A 292 12.54 23.69 14.38
C THR A 292 14.06 23.72 14.26
N GLU A 293 14.76 22.99 15.13
CA GLU A 293 16.23 22.87 15.10
C GLU A 293 16.72 22.32 13.75
N LEU A 294 16.08 21.25 13.24
CA LEU A 294 16.44 20.65 11.96
C LEU A 294 16.20 21.61 10.78
N ILE A 295 15.09 22.36 10.79
CA ILE A 295 14.76 23.34 9.77
C ILE A 295 15.80 24.47 9.75
N ASP A 296 16.21 24.97 10.92
CA ASP A 296 17.19 26.04 11.03
C ASP A 296 18.60 25.60 10.64
N GLN A 297 18.98 24.36 10.99
CA GLN A 297 20.19 23.71 10.47
C GLN A 297 20.17 23.62 8.95
N GLU A 298 19.05 23.18 8.39
CA GLU A 298 18.91 23.10 6.94
C GLU A 298 18.94 24.49 6.31
N LYS A 299 18.37 25.54 6.91
CA LYS A 299 18.39 26.92 6.34
C LYS A 299 19.80 27.44 6.18
N SER A 300 20.68 27.01 7.07
CA SER A 300 22.10 27.33 7.08
C SER A 300 22.92 26.40 6.17
N ALA A 301 22.33 25.34 5.63
CA ALA A 301 23.01 24.39 4.75
C ALA A 301 23.13 24.94 3.31
N PRO A 302 24.26 24.68 2.61
CA PRO A 302 24.42 25.01 1.20
C PRO A 302 23.26 24.46 0.33
N LEU A 303 22.83 25.24 -0.67
CA LEU A 303 21.80 24.83 -1.66
C LEU A 303 22.17 23.53 -2.39
N THR A 304 23.44 23.13 -2.43
CA THR A 304 23.89 21.84 -2.99
C THR A 304 23.47 20.62 -2.15
N MET A 305 23.14 20.82 -0.86
CA MET A 305 22.63 19.78 0.04
C MET A 305 21.09 19.72 0.05
N ARG A 306 20.42 20.86 -0.09
CA ARG A 306 18.97 20.93 -0.30
C ARG A 306 18.69 20.58 -1.75
N ARG A 307 18.21 19.37 -2.04
CA ARG A 307 17.86 18.95 -3.40
C ARG A 307 16.33 19.03 -3.62
N PRO A 308 15.69 20.21 -3.54
CA PRO A 308 14.23 20.29 -3.57
C PRO A 308 13.67 19.66 -4.83
N LEU A 309 12.55 18.98 -4.71
CA LEU A 309 11.91 18.27 -5.81
C LEU A 309 11.58 19.24 -6.96
N SER A 310 11.26 20.49 -6.65
CA SER A 310 10.95 21.54 -7.63
C SER A 310 12.07 21.84 -8.63
N VAL A 311 13.34 21.57 -8.29
CA VAL A 311 14.47 21.79 -9.21
C VAL A 311 14.79 20.54 -10.04
N TRP A 312 14.04 19.46 -9.88
CA TRP A 312 14.16 18.26 -10.71
C TRP A 312 13.50 18.57 -12.06
N GLY A 313 14.25 19.27 -12.93
CA GLY A 313 13.76 19.67 -14.24
C GLY A 313 13.32 18.51 -15.15
N ASN A 314 12.85 18.84 -16.34
CA ASN A 314 12.25 17.92 -17.33
C ASN A 314 13.07 16.64 -17.61
N ASN A 315 14.39 16.69 -17.42
CA ASN A 315 15.28 15.55 -17.66
C ASN A 315 15.14 14.43 -16.61
N THR A 316 14.52 14.68 -15.45
CA THR A 316 14.31 13.67 -14.39
C THR A 316 12.84 13.32 -14.16
N LEU A 317 11.94 14.31 -14.20
CA LEU A 317 10.49 14.13 -14.05
C LEU A 317 9.76 14.98 -15.09
N GLN A 318 8.69 14.45 -15.69
CA GLN A 318 7.78 15.28 -16.51
C GLN A 318 7.12 16.34 -15.64
N LEU A 319 6.84 17.53 -16.19
CA LEU A 319 6.24 18.64 -15.45
C LEU A 319 4.93 18.25 -14.75
N ASP A 320 4.04 17.53 -15.43
CA ASP A 320 2.78 17.07 -14.82
C ASP A 320 2.99 16.06 -13.69
N LEU A 321 4.05 15.23 -13.80
CA LEU A 321 4.39 14.29 -12.73
C LEU A 321 4.97 15.02 -11.53
N LEU A 322 5.80 16.04 -11.78
CA LEU A 322 6.39 16.87 -10.74
C LEU A 322 5.29 17.66 -10.00
N ASP A 323 4.38 18.29 -10.73
CA ASP A 323 3.24 19.03 -10.18
C ASP A 323 2.34 18.11 -9.31
N LEU A 324 1.99 16.93 -9.83
CA LEU A 324 1.26 15.92 -9.06
C LEU A 324 2.00 15.52 -7.78
N ALA A 325 3.29 15.18 -7.91
CA ALA A 325 4.10 14.74 -6.77
C ALA A 325 4.17 15.82 -5.70
N MET A 326 4.43 17.08 -6.07
CA MET A 326 4.49 18.21 -5.14
C MET A 326 3.17 18.43 -4.40
N LYS A 327 2.03 18.37 -5.11
CA LYS A 327 0.69 18.48 -4.50
C LYS A 327 0.38 17.34 -3.52
N MET A 328 0.91 16.15 -3.76
CA MET A 328 0.74 15.00 -2.86
C MET A 328 1.68 15.05 -1.66
N THR A 329 2.91 15.54 -1.82
CA THR A 329 3.97 15.50 -0.80
C THR A 329 4.16 16.81 -0.04
N ASP A 330 3.19 17.72 -0.06
CA ASP A 330 3.26 18.94 0.76
C ASP A 330 3.47 18.58 2.25
N LEU A 331 4.36 19.29 2.94
CA LEU A 331 4.65 19.01 4.34
C LEU A 331 3.48 19.39 5.26
N ASP A 332 2.68 20.39 4.88
CA ASP A 332 1.44 20.71 5.56
C ASP A 332 0.36 19.67 5.16
N PRO A 333 -0.10 18.83 6.10
CA PRO A 333 -1.11 17.81 5.80
C PRO A 333 -2.47 18.40 5.38
N THR A 334 -2.73 19.70 5.60
CA THR A 334 -3.99 20.36 5.21
C THR A 334 -3.96 20.89 3.78
N LYS A 335 -2.78 21.06 3.19
CA LYS A 335 -2.58 21.59 1.83
C LYS A 335 -2.49 20.50 0.76
N ARG A 336 -2.34 19.24 1.16
CA ARG A 336 -2.27 18.10 0.24
C ARG A 336 -3.59 17.90 -0.49
N ILE A 337 -3.49 17.61 -1.79
CA ILE A 337 -4.65 17.18 -2.57
C ILE A 337 -5.22 15.86 -2.04
N THR A 338 -6.48 15.60 -2.29
CA THR A 338 -7.15 14.33 -1.99
C THR A 338 -6.77 13.24 -2.99
N ALA A 339 -7.05 11.97 -2.66
CA ALA A 339 -6.84 10.86 -3.60
C ALA A 339 -7.62 11.05 -4.90
N ARG A 340 -8.82 11.65 -4.81
CA ARG A 340 -9.72 11.91 -5.93
C ARG A 340 -9.17 13.01 -6.85
N GLU A 341 -8.68 14.09 -6.28
CA GLU A 341 -8.00 15.16 -7.04
C GLU A 341 -6.70 14.66 -7.68
N ALA A 342 -5.91 13.87 -6.95
CA ALA A 342 -4.71 13.24 -7.48
C ALA A 342 -5.03 12.33 -8.67
N LEU A 343 -6.12 11.57 -8.62
CA LEU A 343 -6.55 10.69 -9.70
C LEU A 343 -7.04 11.46 -10.94
N ALA A 344 -7.66 12.62 -10.73
CA ALA A 344 -8.13 13.51 -11.79
C ALA A 344 -7.00 14.35 -12.44
N HIS A 345 -5.76 14.23 -11.94
CA HIS A 345 -4.64 15.02 -12.42
C HIS A 345 -4.30 14.75 -13.89
N PRO A 346 -3.95 15.76 -14.70
CA PRO A 346 -3.61 15.61 -16.12
C PRO A 346 -2.53 14.56 -16.40
N TRP A 347 -1.59 14.38 -15.47
CA TRP A 347 -0.58 13.33 -15.56
C TRP A 347 -1.22 11.95 -15.79
N PHE A 348 -2.33 11.62 -15.14
CA PHE A 348 -3.03 10.35 -15.37
C PHE A 348 -3.88 10.34 -16.65
N GLY A 349 -4.23 11.49 -17.21
CA GLY A 349 -5.09 11.67 -18.38
C GLY A 349 -4.36 11.74 -19.73
N SER A 350 -3.04 11.92 -19.75
CA SER A 350 -2.21 11.94 -20.97
C SER A 350 -2.07 10.57 -21.68
N ILE A 351 -3.08 9.70 -21.60
CA ILE A 351 -3.13 8.35 -22.19
C ILE A 351 -3.93 8.32 -23.51
N GLU A 352 -4.28 9.47 -24.09
CA GLU A 352 -4.93 9.50 -25.40
C GLU A 352 -3.89 9.54 -26.52
N SER A 353 -3.36 8.36 -26.86
CA SER A 353 -3.18 7.88 -28.23
C SER A 353 -2.47 6.52 -28.23
N ASP A 354 -3.07 5.59 -28.97
CA ASP A 354 -2.65 4.21 -29.26
C ASP A 354 -2.95 3.15 -28.17
N GLU A 355 -4.05 2.45 -28.44
CA GLU A 355 -4.69 1.29 -27.79
C GLU A 355 -5.13 1.38 -26.31
N PRO A 356 -6.33 0.86 -25.97
CA PRO A 356 -6.75 0.70 -24.59
C PRO A 356 -5.88 -0.35 -23.87
N PRO A 357 -5.35 -0.04 -22.66
CA PRO A 357 -4.56 -0.98 -21.87
C PRO A 357 -5.30 -2.31 -21.63
N ALA A 358 -4.55 -3.42 -21.55
CA ALA A 358 -5.09 -4.74 -21.26
C ALA A 358 -5.93 -4.79 -19.96
N VAL A 359 -5.60 -3.94 -18.98
CA VAL A 359 -6.34 -3.78 -17.71
C VAL A 359 -7.73 -3.17 -17.92
N SER A 360 -7.87 -2.22 -18.85
CA SER A 360 -9.15 -1.58 -19.18
C SER A 360 -10.07 -2.53 -19.94
N ARG A 361 -9.50 -3.35 -20.84
CA ARG A 361 -10.19 -4.49 -21.47
C ARG A 361 -10.65 -5.52 -20.43
N TRP A 362 -9.83 -5.81 -19.42
CA TRP A 362 -10.20 -6.70 -18.32
C TRP A 362 -11.31 -6.13 -17.43
N LEU A 363 -11.25 -4.86 -17.02
CA LEU A 363 -12.33 -4.22 -16.23
C LEU A 363 -13.67 -4.23 -16.96
N ALA A 364 -13.67 -4.07 -18.28
CA ALA A 364 -14.85 -4.21 -19.11
C ALA A 364 -15.38 -5.65 -19.11
N ASN A 365 -14.51 -6.64 -19.30
CA ASN A 365 -14.86 -8.06 -19.31
C ASN A 365 -15.34 -8.57 -17.93
N GLU A 366 -14.77 -8.06 -16.85
CA GLU A 366 -15.17 -8.42 -15.48
C GLU A 366 -16.53 -7.79 -15.12
N ARG A 367 -16.78 -6.53 -15.54
CA ARG A 367 -18.12 -5.91 -15.44
C ARG A 367 -19.16 -6.73 -16.20
N GLU A 368 -18.87 -7.16 -17.42
CA GLU A 368 -19.76 -8.04 -18.17
C GLU A 368 -19.99 -9.38 -17.48
N SER A 369 -18.95 -9.97 -16.91
CA SER A 369 -19.03 -11.26 -16.20
C SER A 369 -19.88 -11.14 -14.94
N GLN A 370 -19.79 -10.02 -14.20
CA GLN A 370 -20.63 -9.73 -13.04
C GLN A 370 -22.09 -9.41 -13.43
N LEU A 371 -22.31 -8.76 -14.57
CA LEU A 371 -23.65 -8.53 -15.14
C LEU A 371 -24.31 -9.85 -15.58
N LYS A 372 -23.52 -10.77 -16.17
CA LYS A 372 -23.97 -12.13 -16.53
C LYS A 372 -24.23 -12.98 -15.29
N ALA A 373 -23.43 -12.86 -14.23
CA ALA A 373 -23.63 -13.55 -12.95
C ALA A 373 -24.88 -13.07 -12.18
N LYS A 374 -25.36 -11.83 -12.42
CA LYS A 374 -26.65 -11.34 -11.92
C LYS A 374 -27.87 -11.87 -12.67
N LYS A 375 -27.70 -12.53 -13.82
CA LYS A 375 -28.77 -13.15 -14.63
C LYS A 375 -28.89 -14.67 -14.37
N ILE A 376 -28.74 -15.10 -13.12
CA ILE A 376 -29.19 -16.45 -12.73
C ILE A 376 -30.70 -16.34 -12.45
N PRO A 377 -31.56 -17.21 -13.00
CA PRO A 377 -33.01 -17.10 -12.82
C PRO A 377 -33.37 -17.22 -11.35
N ALA A 378 -34.38 -16.45 -10.92
CA ALA A 378 -34.95 -16.56 -9.58
C ALA A 378 -35.32 -18.01 -9.28
N PHE A 379 -34.87 -18.49 -8.12
CA PHE A 379 -35.22 -19.77 -7.53
C PHE A 379 -36.75 -19.89 -7.47
N ARG A 380 -37.34 -20.81 -8.26
CA ARG A 380 -38.74 -21.21 -8.11
C ARG A 380 -38.83 -22.05 -6.84
N MET A 381 -39.60 -21.57 -5.86
CA MET A 381 -39.97 -22.35 -4.68
C MET A 381 -40.78 -23.58 -5.14
N PRO A 382 -40.51 -24.79 -4.61
CA PRO A 382 -41.37 -25.94 -4.87
C PRO A 382 -42.73 -25.72 -4.21
N GLU A 383 -43.80 -25.94 -4.97
CA GLU A 383 -45.17 -25.96 -4.46
C GLU A 383 -45.29 -27.07 -3.40
N SER A 384 -45.84 -26.71 -2.24
CA SER A 384 -46.12 -27.62 -1.13
C SER A 384 -47.24 -28.59 -1.51
N PRO A 385 -47.08 -29.91 -1.30
CA PRO A 385 -48.17 -30.84 -1.53
C PRO A 385 -49.22 -30.70 -0.42
N VAL A 386 -50.48 -30.51 -0.83
CA VAL A 386 -51.67 -30.82 -0.04
C VAL A 386 -52.43 -31.90 -0.80
#